data_AF-A0A8X7ZST0-F1
#
_entry.id   AF-A0A8X7ZST0-F1
#
_cell.length_a   1.000
_cell.length_b   1.000
_cell.length_c   1.000
_cell.angle_alpha   90.00
_cell.angle_beta   90.00
_cell.angle_gamma   90.00
#
_symmetry.space_group_name_H-M   'P 1'
#
loop_
_entity.id
_entity.type
_entity.pdbx_description
1 polymer ?
#
loop_
_entity_poly.entity_id
_entity_poly.type
_entity_poly.pdbx_seq_one_letter_code
_entity_poly.pdbx_strand_id
1 'polypeptide(L)'
;MHNHTVTLKSPLPYHAPSSHPIFSLRLNPRQFVLPLSPQKTGGSIYQNPVFICKGTQLSVPSHGSASLGPSNGNGAAVHDWKVRSVGIENIDVATLGNLCVDIVLNVPKLPPRSREARFAYMQELSKSPPDKKYWEAGGNCNMAIAAARLGLNCATIGHVGDEIYGQFLLDVLREEGIRMVGMSEDGDIVDSSNASYETLLCWVLVDPLQRHGFCSRADFCKDPAFSWMSKLSEEVKMAIKQSKILFCNGYGFDELSPALIMLALDYAVEVGTSVFFDPGPRGKSLLTGTPEARQVLSHLLKMSDVLLLTSDEAESLTGIGNPILAGQELLKNGIRTKWVIIKMGSRGSILVTMSIISCAPAFKVNVIDTVGCGDSFVAAIAFGYIHNIPLVNTLAIANAVGAATAMGCGAGRNVATLEKVIELMRASNINEDDEFWNELVKDMDTGEITFLSKMVINGRNNQVNHVALQKVVSELLPKLKDNRLEGKVAS
;
A
#
# COMPACT_ATOMS: atom_id res chain seq x y z
N MET A 1 -42.96 19.53 -51.04
CA MET A 1 -43.95 20.14 -50.12
C MET A 1 -43.17 20.83 -49.01
N HIS A 2 -43.61 22.01 -48.61
CA HIS A 2 -42.78 23.22 -48.44
C HIS A 2 -41.68 23.27 -47.36
N ASN A 3 -40.59 23.93 -47.78
CA ASN A 3 -39.59 24.70 -47.04
C ASN A 3 -40.18 25.71 -46.01
N HIS A 4 -39.52 25.95 -44.87
CA HIS A 4 -38.63 27.11 -44.62
C HIS A 4 -38.37 27.39 -43.13
N THR A 5 -37.13 27.78 -42.90
CA THR A 5 -36.46 28.39 -41.74
C THR A 5 -37.05 29.76 -41.33
N VAL A 6 -36.88 30.19 -40.07
CA VAL A 6 -36.22 31.45 -39.61
C VAL A 6 -36.63 31.87 -38.17
N THR A 7 -35.61 32.38 -37.49
CA THR A 7 -35.28 32.86 -36.13
C THR A 7 -35.99 34.16 -35.64
N LEU A 8 -36.10 34.38 -34.31
CA LEU A 8 -35.54 35.51 -33.50
C LEU A 8 -36.35 35.97 -32.25
N LYS A 9 -35.56 36.24 -31.17
CA LYS A 9 -35.59 37.35 -30.18
C LYS A 9 -36.43 37.28 -28.88
N SER A 10 -35.70 37.50 -27.78
CA SER A 10 -36.06 37.94 -26.42
C SER A 10 -36.81 39.28 -26.38
N PRO A 11 -37.46 39.70 -25.26
CA PRO A 11 -36.75 40.32 -24.11
C PRO A 11 -37.39 40.16 -22.69
N LEU A 12 -36.61 40.56 -21.65
CA LEU A 12 -36.98 40.90 -20.24
C LEU A 12 -37.88 42.17 -20.18
N PRO A 13 -38.51 42.63 -19.04
CA PRO A 13 -37.98 42.67 -17.65
C PRO A 13 -38.97 42.61 -16.41
N TYR A 14 -38.35 42.57 -15.21
CA TYR A 14 -38.68 43.02 -13.82
C TYR A 14 -40.09 43.50 -13.37
N HIS A 15 -40.53 43.06 -12.18
CA HIS A 15 -40.89 43.89 -10.98
C HIS A 15 -41.33 43.06 -9.74
N ALA A 16 -40.92 43.50 -8.52
CA ALA A 16 -41.41 43.10 -7.18
C ALA A 16 -42.51 44.10 -6.67
N PRO A 17 -43.22 43.96 -5.51
CA PRO A 17 -42.66 44.00 -4.13
C PRO A 17 -43.46 43.27 -2.98
N SER A 18 -42.98 43.51 -1.75
CA SER A 18 -43.22 43.02 -0.36
C SER A 18 -44.56 43.32 0.38
N SER A 19 -44.86 42.62 1.50
CA SER A 19 -45.15 43.19 2.85
C SER A 19 -45.53 42.17 3.98
N HIS A 20 -45.22 42.55 5.22
CA HIS A 20 -45.31 41.96 6.59
C HIS A 20 -46.75 41.94 7.22
N PRO A 21 -47.07 41.33 8.42
CA PRO A 21 -46.64 41.79 9.77
C PRO A 21 -46.51 40.75 10.93
N ILE A 22 -46.06 41.30 12.08
CA ILE A 22 -45.67 40.74 13.40
C ILE A 22 -46.79 40.92 14.44
N PHE A 23 -46.87 40.07 15.48
CA PHE A 23 -47.38 40.44 16.82
C PHE A 23 -46.66 39.68 17.96
N SER A 24 -46.52 40.36 19.10
CA SER A 24 -45.81 39.97 20.34
C SER A 24 -46.75 39.93 21.55
N LEU A 25 -46.44 39.19 22.64
CA LEU A 25 -46.88 39.48 24.03
C LEU A 25 -46.04 38.70 25.09
N ARG A 26 -45.83 39.33 26.28
CA ARG A 26 -45.03 38.90 27.46
C ARG A 26 -45.91 38.79 28.73
N LEU A 27 -45.33 38.22 29.82
CA LEU A 27 -45.65 38.25 31.30
C LEU A 27 -46.42 37.01 31.85
N ASN A 28 -46.22 36.39 33.04
CA ASN A 28 -45.31 36.46 34.22
C ASN A 28 -45.48 35.15 35.11
N PRO A 29 -45.05 34.99 36.40
CA PRO A 29 -44.48 33.73 36.97
C PRO A 29 -45.23 33.09 38.17
N ARG A 30 -44.89 31.83 38.57
CA ARG A 30 -44.72 31.26 39.94
C ARG A 30 -45.01 29.74 40.07
N GLN A 31 -44.05 29.04 40.71
CA GLN A 31 -44.09 27.87 41.63
C GLN A 31 -44.94 26.61 41.31
N PHE A 32 -44.33 25.41 41.33
CA PHE A 32 -44.42 24.40 42.43
C PHE A 32 -43.69 23.06 42.10
N VAL A 33 -42.76 22.68 42.99
CA VAL A 33 -42.40 21.35 43.56
C VAL A 33 -41.78 20.18 42.72
N LEU A 34 -40.65 19.70 43.27
CA LEU A 34 -39.77 18.53 42.98
C LEU A 34 -40.39 17.16 43.36
N PRO A 35 -39.94 15.99 42.81
CA PRO A 35 -38.75 15.32 43.38
C PRO A 35 -37.80 14.55 42.42
N LEU A 36 -36.51 14.66 42.75
CA LEU A 36 -35.45 13.63 42.80
C LEU A 36 -35.24 12.67 41.60
N SER A 37 -34.20 12.92 40.80
CA SER A 37 -33.04 12.01 40.58
C SER A 37 -32.05 12.64 39.56
N PRO A 38 -30.73 12.72 39.80
CA PRO A 38 -29.80 13.24 38.81
C PRO A 38 -29.49 12.20 37.73
N GLN A 39 -30.14 12.35 36.58
CA GLN A 39 -29.66 11.78 35.32
C GLN A 39 -28.33 12.44 34.94
N LYS A 40 -27.32 11.61 34.72
CA LYS A 40 -26.07 11.98 34.04
C LYS A 40 -26.42 12.52 32.65
N THR A 41 -26.00 13.75 32.39
CA THR A 41 -26.06 14.39 31.08
C THR A 41 -25.18 13.65 30.08
N GLY A 42 -25.75 13.39 28.91
CA GLY A 42 -25.11 12.67 27.82
C GLY A 42 -24.00 13.47 27.16
N GLY A 43 -22.81 12.87 27.10
CA GLY A 43 -21.91 13.01 25.98
C GLY A 43 -22.16 11.81 25.06
N SER A 44 -22.69 12.06 23.86
CA SER A 44 -22.81 11.04 22.82
C SER A 44 -21.41 10.70 22.30
N ILE A 45 -20.72 9.76 22.95
CA ILE A 45 -19.62 9.05 22.31
C ILE A 45 -20.28 8.13 21.28
N TYR A 46 -20.16 8.45 20.00
CA TYR A 46 -20.45 7.52 18.93
C TYR A 46 -19.44 6.36 19.01
N GLN A 47 -19.69 5.38 19.88
CA GLN A 47 -18.95 4.12 19.85
C GLN A 47 -19.44 3.34 18.63
N ASN A 48 -18.75 3.51 17.50
CA ASN A 48 -18.83 2.54 16.42
C ASN A 48 -18.31 1.20 16.96
N PRO A 49 -18.95 0.07 16.67
CA PRO A 49 -18.52 -1.21 17.19
C PRO A 49 -17.17 -1.58 16.55
N VAL A 50 -16.11 -1.52 17.34
CA VAL A 50 -14.78 -2.04 16.98
C VAL A 50 -14.68 -3.44 17.56
N PHE A 51 -14.34 -4.43 16.73
CA PHE A 51 -13.95 -5.73 17.25
C PHE A 51 -12.49 -5.62 17.77
N ILE A 52 -12.26 -6.03 19.03
CA ILE A 52 -10.97 -5.90 19.72
C ILE A 52 -10.40 -7.30 19.97
N CYS A 53 -9.25 -7.61 19.35
CA CYS A 53 -8.43 -8.74 19.76
C CYS A 53 -7.44 -8.25 20.81
N LYS A 54 -7.75 -8.44 22.10
CA LYS A 54 -6.86 -7.97 23.18
C LYS A 54 -5.56 -8.78 23.16
N GLY A 55 -4.44 -8.12 22.88
CA GLY A 55 -3.11 -8.67 23.12
C GLY A 55 -2.95 -9.02 24.60
N THR A 56 -2.38 -10.19 24.89
CA THR A 56 -2.09 -10.56 26.29
C THR A 56 -0.77 -9.91 26.68
N GLN A 57 -0.77 -8.96 27.61
CA GLN A 57 0.48 -8.52 28.25
C GLN A 57 1.01 -9.68 29.11
N LEU A 58 2.04 -10.37 28.64
CA LEU A 58 2.78 -11.34 29.44
C LEU A 58 3.93 -10.61 30.15
N SER A 59 3.86 -10.56 31.48
CA SER A 59 4.97 -10.10 32.31
C SER A 59 6.12 -11.11 32.20
N VAL A 60 7.24 -10.74 31.61
CA VAL A 60 8.42 -11.61 31.53
C VAL A 60 9.12 -11.61 32.91
N PRO A 61 9.35 -12.76 33.55
CA PRO A 61 10.08 -12.81 34.81
C PRO A 61 11.57 -12.56 34.57
N SER A 62 12.14 -11.59 35.31
CA SER A 62 13.58 -11.35 35.36
C SER A 62 14.28 -12.55 36.00
N HIS A 63 14.98 -13.36 35.20
CA HIS A 63 15.89 -14.37 35.75
C HIS A 63 17.10 -13.67 36.38
N GLY A 64 17.26 -13.88 37.70
CA GLY A 64 18.32 -13.28 38.50
C GLY A 64 19.71 -13.76 38.11
N SER A 65 20.61 -12.80 37.90
CA SER A 65 22.05 -13.02 37.86
C SER A 65 22.62 -12.91 39.27
N ALA A 66 23.55 -13.81 39.58
CA ALA A 66 24.24 -13.87 40.86
C ALA A 66 25.12 -12.62 41.11
N SER A 67 25.06 -12.18 42.36
CA SER A 67 25.86 -11.17 43.06
C SER A 67 27.24 -10.80 42.51
N LEU A 68 27.47 -9.49 42.36
CA LEU A 68 28.65 -8.75 42.85
C LEU A 68 28.18 -7.33 43.20
N GLY A 69 28.45 -6.89 44.44
CA GLY A 69 28.00 -5.60 45.01
C GLY A 69 28.89 -4.39 44.67
N PRO A 70 28.73 -3.24 45.36
CA PRO A 70 27.99 -2.10 44.80
C PRO A 70 28.84 -0.83 44.63
N SER A 71 28.46 0.04 43.70
CA SER A 71 28.79 1.47 43.78
C SER A 71 27.69 2.34 43.17
N ASN A 72 27.26 3.31 43.98
CA ASN A 72 26.11 4.21 43.84
C ASN A 72 26.03 5.01 42.53
N GLY A 73 24.79 5.22 42.07
CA GLY A 73 24.44 6.29 41.13
C GLY A 73 23.01 6.17 40.60
N ASN A 74 22.08 6.92 41.20
CA ASN A 74 20.66 7.01 40.82
C ASN A 74 20.42 7.37 39.35
N GLY A 75 19.44 6.71 38.73
CA GLY A 75 18.81 7.13 37.48
C GLY A 75 18.16 5.96 36.74
N ALA A 76 16.84 5.80 36.90
CA ALA A 76 16.05 4.79 36.22
C ALA A 76 16.20 4.93 34.69
N ALA A 77 16.67 3.88 34.03
CA ALA A 77 16.77 3.80 32.59
C ALA A 77 15.36 3.68 31.99
N VAL A 78 14.85 4.79 31.48
CA VAL A 78 13.81 4.81 30.46
C VAL A 78 14.47 4.27 29.18
N HIS A 79 13.90 3.25 28.56
CA HIS A 79 14.38 2.70 27.28
C HIS A 79 14.27 3.77 26.19
N ASP A 80 15.38 4.47 25.96
CA ASP A 80 15.53 5.54 24.98
C ASP A 80 15.72 4.94 23.58
N TRP A 81 14.62 4.86 22.82
CA TRP A 81 14.62 4.46 21.41
C TRP A 81 15.13 5.58 20.48
N LYS A 82 15.52 6.75 21.02
CA LYS A 82 16.17 7.80 20.25
C LYS A 82 17.54 7.32 19.78
N VAL A 83 17.52 6.78 18.57
CA VAL A 83 18.70 6.48 17.77
C VAL A 83 19.60 7.72 17.78
N ARG A 84 20.76 7.57 18.43
CA ARG A 84 21.86 8.54 18.32
C ARG A 84 22.18 8.72 16.85
N SER A 85 22.35 9.97 16.44
CA SER A 85 22.78 10.41 15.11
C SER A 85 24.16 9.86 14.75
N VAL A 86 24.20 8.58 14.36
CA VAL A 86 25.29 7.98 13.58
C VAL A 86 24.93 8.27 12.12
N GLY A 87 25.87 8.86 11.37
CA GLY A 87 25.63 9.45 10.04
C GLY A 87 24.72 8.62 9.15
N ILE A 88 23.62 9.22 8.69
CA ILE A 88 22.51 8.46 8.12
C ILE A 88 22.84 8.05 6.68
N GLU A 89 22.82 6.73 6.45
CA GLU A 89 22.95 6.05 5.17
C GLU A 89 21.80 6.39 4.21
N ASN A 90 22.10 6.37 2.91
CA ASN A 90 21.17 6.62 1.81
C ASN A 90 20.05 5.54 1.79
N ILE A 91 18.78 5.93 1.79
CA ILE A 91 17.64 4.99 1.76
C ILE A 91 17.25 4.78 0.29
N ASP A 92 17.19 3.53 -0.16
CA ASP A 92 16.73 3.23 -1.53
C ASP A 92 15.21 3.32 -1.62
N VAL A 93 14.51 2.70 -0.67
CA VAL A 93 13.04 2.67 -0.65
C VAL A 93 12.54 2.91 0.78
N ALA A 94 11.66 3.90 0.95
CA ALA A 94 10.83 4.05 2.12
C ALA A 94 9.36 3.73 1.80
N THR A 95 8.65 3.01 2.67
CA THR A 95 7.19 2.84 2.56
C THR A 95 6.45 3.76 3.53
N LEU A 96 5.26 4.22 3.16
CA LEU A 96 4.42 5.08 4.02
C LEU A 96 3.17 4.35 4.54
N GLY A 97 3.08 4.21 5.86
CA GLY A 97 1.97 3.56 6.57
C GLY A 97 1.77 2.10 6.18
N ASN A 98 0.57 1.61 6.43
CA ASN A 98 0.08 0.25 6.17
C ASN A 98 1.00 -0.83 6.75
N LEU A 99 1.40 -0.67 8.01
CA LEU A 99 2.16 -1.67 8.76
C LEU A 99 1.19 -2.48 9.62
N CYS A 100 1.06 -3.77 9.31
CA CYS A 100 0.14 -4.65 10.03
C CYS A 100 0.71 -6.04 10.24
N VAL A 101 0.16 -6.75 11.21
CA VAL A 101 0.34 -8.20 11.33
C VAL A 101 -0.80 -8.89 10.61
N ASP A 102 -0.43 -9.71 9.64
CA ASP A 102 -1.34 -10.60 8.95
C ASP A 102 -1.56 -11.85 9.81
N ILE A 103 -2.83 -12.17 10.06
CA ILE A 103 -3.28 -13.37 10.76
C ILE A 103 -3.82 -14.33 9.70
N VAL A 104 -2.99 -15.27 9.27
CA VAL A 104 -3.28 -16.17 8.15
C VAL A 104 -4.04 -17.40 8.65
N LEU A 105 -5.30 -17.56 8.22
CA LEU A 105 -6.19 -18.63 8.69
C LEU A 105 -6.90 -19.32 7.54
N ASN A 106 -6.85 -20.66 7.56
CA ASN A 106 -7.73 -21.47 6.73
C ASN A 106 -9.15 -21.48 7.33
N VAL A 107 -10.13 -21.10 6.52
CA VAL A 107 -11.54 -21.05 6.92
C VAL A 107 -12.38 -21.92 6.00
N PRO A 108 -13.50 -22.51 6.49
CA PRO A 108 -14.36 -23.34 5.64
C PRO A 108 -15.03 -22.53 4.52
N LYS A 109 -15.22 -21.23 4.73
CA LYS A 109 -15.81 -20.29 3.77
C LYS A 109 -15.39 -18.87 4.10
N LEU A 110 -15.16 -18.06 3.06
CA LEU A 110 -14.90 -16.62 3.20
C LEU A 110 -16.09 -15.87 3.83
N PRO A 111 -15.83 -14.72 4.48
CA PRO A 111 -16.87 -13.91 5.09
C PRO A 111 -17.98 -13.51 4.10
N PRO A 112 -19.23 -13.40 4.57
CA PRO A 112 -20.35 -12.98 3.74
C PRO A 112 -20.20 -11.51 3.28
N ARG A 113 -20.92 -11.13 2.22
CA ARG A 113 -20.86 -9.76 1.66
C ARG A 113 -21.54 -8.70 2.55
N SER A 114 -22.61 -9.05 3.27
CA SER A 114 -23.28 -8.09 4.18
C SER A 114 -22.30 -7.61 5.25
N ARG A 115 -22.32 -6.31 5.55
CA ARG A 115 -21.46 -5.70 6.57
C ARG A 115 -21.73 -6.31 7.94
N GLU A 116 -23.00 -6.48 8.30
CA GLU A 116 -23.47 -7.01 9.58
C GLU A 116 -23.06 -8.47 9.76
N ALA A 117 -23.33 -9.30 8.75
CA ALA A 117 -22.99 -10.72 8.80
C ALA A 117 -21.46 -10.94 8.81
N ARG A 118 -20.72 -10.09 8.10
CA ARG A 118 -19.25 -10.10 8.11
C ARG A 118 -18.70 -9.65 9.44
N PHE A 119 -19.26 -8.62 10.04
CA PHE A 119 -18.89 -8.17 11.38
C PHE A 119 -19.09 -9.28 12.42
N ALA A 120 -20.25 -9.94 12.43
CA ALA A 120 -20.52 -11.07 13.32
C ALA A 120 -19.55 -12.24 13.10
N TYR A 121 -19.25 -12.57 11.83
CA TYR A 121 -18.27 -13.59 11.48
C TYR A 121 -16.87 -13.24 12.03
N MET A 122 -16.44 -11.99 11.82
CA MET A 122 -15.14 -11.53 12.29
C MET A 122 -15.07 -11.52 13.81
N GLN A 123 -16.12 -11.08 14.51
CA GLN A 123 -16.19 -11.15 15.97
C GLN A 123 -16.04 -12.57 16.51
N GLU A 124 -16.65 -13.57 15.85
CA GLU A 124 -16.49 -14.97 16.23
C GLU A 124 -15.05 -15.44 16.07
N LEU A 125 -14.45 -15.15 14.91
CA LEU A 125 -13.11 -15.62 14.54
C LEU A 125 -12.02 -15.13 15.50
N SER A 126 -12.29 -14.04 16.19
CA SER A 126 -11.29 -13.26 16.91
C SER A 126 -11.59 -13.15 18.41
N LYS A 127 -12.54 -13.98 18.90
CA LYS A 127 -12.84 -14.18 20.33
C LYS A 127 -11.62 -14.61 21.15
N SER A 128 -10.65 -15.26 20.52
CA SER A 128 -9.39 -15.69 21.15
C SER A 128 -8.21 -15.09 20.39
N PRO A 129 -7.13 -14.68 21.08
CA PRO A 129 -5.92 -14.24 20.42
C PRO A 129 -5.39 -15.32 19.46
N PRO A 130 -5.07 -14.96 18.20
CA PRO A 130 -4.51 -15.92 17.26
C PRO A 130 -3.13 -16.38 17.73
N ASP A 131 -2.86 -17.67 17.60
CA ASP A 131 -1.56 -18.29 17.89
C ASP A 131 -0.46 -17.66 17.00
N LYS A 132 0.70 -17.34 17.60
CA LYS A 132 1.83 -16.68 16.93
C LYS A 132 2.33 -17.40 15.67
N LYS A 133 2.09 -18.71 15.55
CA LYS A 133 2.43 -19.47 14.34
C LYS A 133 1.66 -19.04 13.08
N TYR A 134 0.56 -18.29 13.23
CA TYR A 134 -0.24 -17.78 12.13
C TYR A 134 0.07 -16.31 11.78
N TRP A 135 1.05 -15.71 12.44
CA TRP A 135 1.39 -14.31 12.26
C TRP A 135 2.45 -14.16 11.18
N GLU A 136 2.21 -13.22 10.27
CA GLU A 136 3.20 -12.73 9.33
C GLU A 136 3.24 -11.20 9.31
N ALA A 137 4.37 -10.63 8.91
CA ALA A 137 4.45 -9.21 8.64
C ALA A 137 3.65 -8.90 7.36
N GLY A 138 2.71 -7.95 7.44
CA GLY A 138 1.73 -7.67 6.40
C GLY A 138 1.80 -6.24 5.86
N GLY A 139 0.92 -5.98 4.89
CA GLY A 139 0.83 -4.68 4.22
C GLY A 139 2.14 -4.27 3.54
N ASN A 140 2.59 -3.06 3.79
CA ASN A 140 3.83 -2.53 3.21
C ASN A 140 5.10 -3.28 3.66
N CYS A 141 5.03 -4.09 4.71
CA CYS A 141 6.15 -4.95 5.10
C CYS A 141 6.50 -5.95 3.99
N ASN A 142 5.52 -6.47 3.25
CA ASN A 142 5.76 -7.40 2.14
C ASN A 142 6.68 -6.78 1.08
N MET A 143 6.39 -5.53 0.71
CA MET A 143 7.17 -4.77 -0.28
C MET A 143 8.58 -4.51 0.25
N ALA A 144 8.69 -4.02 1.49
CA ALA A 144 9.98 -3.70 2.11
C ALA A 144 10.88 -4.94 2.25
N ILE A 145 10.32 -6.08 2.66
CA ILE A 145 11.06 -7.36 2.77
C ILE A 145 11.51 -7.84 1.39
N ALA A 146 10.62 -7.81 0.39
CA ALA A 146 11.01 -8.19 -0.96
C ALA A 146 12.10 -7.28 -1.54
N ALA A 147 12.04 -5.96 -1.25
CA ALA A 147 13.04 -4.99 -1.67
C ALA A 147 14.39 -5.21 -0.97
N ALA A 148 14.39 -5.44 0.34
CA ALA A 148 15.59 -5.76 1.12
C ALA A 148 16.26 -7.05 0.61
N ARG A 149 15.46 -8.08 0.31
CA ARG A 149 15.97 -9.35 -0.26
C ARG A 149 16.53 -9.22 -1.68
N LEU A 150 16.17 -8.17 -2.42
CA LEU A 150 16.81 -7.80 -3.68
C LEU A 150 18.10 -6.98 -3.49
N GLY A 151 18.45 -6.65 -2.25
CA GLY A 151 19.65 -5.90 -1.87
C GLY A 151 19.44 -4.38 -1.79
N LEU A 152 18.20 -3.89 -1.68
CA LEU A 152 17.92 -2.46 -1.49
C LEU A 152 17.96 -2.09 0.00
N ASN A 153 18.48 -0.91 0.32
CA ASN A 153 18.42 -0.36 1.67
C ASN A 153 17.02 0.20 1.95
N CYS A 154 16.27 -0.45 2.83
CA CYS A 154 14.86 -0.15 3.04
C CYS A 154 14.56 0.49 4.39
N ALA A 155 13.54 1.35 4.39
CA ALA A 155 12.91 1.85 5.60
C ALA A 155 11.38 1.75 5.53
N THR A 156 10.73 1.62 6.68
CA THR A 156 9.27 1.71 6.81
C THR A 156 8.94 2.91 7.69
N ILE A 157 8.06 3.78 7.21
CA ILE A 157 7.58 4.97 7.93
C ILE A 157 6.14 4.70 8.34
N GLY A 158 5.84 4.67 9.63
CA GLY A 158 4.47 4.39 10.10
C GLY A 158 4.36 4.24 11.61
N HIS A 159 3.23 3.72 12.07
CA HIS A 159 2.99 3.47 13.49
C HIS A 159 2.97 1.96 13.80
N VAL A 160 3.58 1.59 14.93
CA VAL A 160 3.56 0.24 15.49
C VAL A 160 3.31 0.38 17.00
N GLY A 161 2.39 -0.43 17.55
CA GLY A 161 2.07 -0.38 18.97
C GLY A 161 3.14 -1.03 19.85
N ASP A 162 3.12 -0.73 21.15
CA ASP A 162 4.05 -1.33 22.14
C ASP A 162 3.56 -2.69 22.69
N GLU A 163 2.72 -3.37 21.92
CA GLU A 163 2.17 -4.68 22.30
C GLU A 163 2.84 -5.82 21.50
N ILE A 164 2.50 -7.07 21.81
CA ILE A 164 3.17 -8.27 21.28
C ILE A 164 3.21 -8.36 19.74
N TYR A 165 2.16 -7.91 19.03
CA TYR A 165 2.13 -7.87 17.57
C TYR A 165 3.07 -6.79 17.03
N GLY A 166 3.14 -5.64 17.69
CA GLY A 166 4.07 -4.58 17.33
C GLY A 166 5.52 -4.97 17.55
N GLN A 167 5.83 -5.58 18.70
CA GLN A 167 7.17 -6.13 18.96
C GLN A 167 7.53 -7.23 17.95
N PHE A 168 6.57 -8.07 17.56
CA PHE A 168 6.76 -9.05 16.49
C PHE A 168 7.12 -8.39 15.15
N LEU A 169 6.42 -7.33 14.72
CA LEU A 169 6.78 -6.60 13.50
C LEU A 169 8.17 -6.00 13.57
N LEU A 170 8.52 -5.36 14.70
CA LEU A 170 9.84 -4.76 14.89
C LEU A 170 10.97 -5.79 14.86
N ASP A 171 10.74 -6.99 15.41
CA ASP A 171 11.70 -8.09 15.31
C ASP A 171 11.87 -8.56 13.86
N VAL A 172 10.77 -8.76 13.11
CA VAL A 172 10.84 -9.16 11.69
C VAL A 172 11.56 -8.11 10.85
N LEU A 173 11.23 -6.83 11.01
CA LEU A 173 11.90 -5.75 10.26
C LEU A 173 13.40 -5.72 10.57
N ARG A 174 13.79 -5.91 11.84
CA ARG A 174 15.21 -5.96 12.24
C ARG A 174 15.94 -7.16 11.65
N GLU A 175 15.32 -8.34 11.66
CA GLU A 175 15.87 -9.56 11.08
C GLU A 175 16.09 -9.44 9.56
N GLU A 176 15.23 -8.69 8.87
CA GLU A 176 15.32 -8.41 7.43
C GLU A 176 16.20 -7.18 7.11
N GLY A 177 16.79 -6.53 8.12
CA GLY A 177 17.66 -5.36 7.93
C GLY A 177 16.93 -4.08 7.51
N ILE A 178 15.63 -3.96 7.83
CA ILE A 178 14.77 -2.84 7.45
C ILE A 178 14.67 -1.85 8.61
N ARG A 179 14.94 -0.57 8.32
CA ARG A 179 14.86 0.51 9.31
C ARG A 179 13.41 0.91 9.57
N MET A 180 13.00 0.95 10.84
CA MET A 180 11.71 1.52 11.23
C MET A 180 11.85 3.02 11.57
N VAL A 181 10.98 3.85 11.01
CA VAL A 181 10.83 5.27 11.34
C VAL A 181 9.42 5.47 11.90
N GLY A 182 9.33 5.60 13.22
CA GLY A 182 8.07 5.77 13.93
C GLY A 182 7.41 7.11 13.62
N MET A 183 6.10 7.09 13.38
CA MET A 183 5.25 8.27 13.38
C MET A 183 4.60 8.42 14.75
N SER A 184 4.83 9.55 15.41
CA SER A 184 4.21 9.91 16.69
C SER A 184 3.96 11.41 16.76
N GLU A 185 2.96 11.86 17.53
CA GLU A 185 2.83 13.29 17.85
C GLU A 185 3.77 13.66 19.02
N ASP A 186 4.43 14.82 18.90
CA ASP A 186 5.30 15.34 19.95
C ASP A 186 4.49 15.61 21.22
N GLY A 187 4.83 14.91 22.31
CA GLY A 187 4.30 15.18 23.64
C GLY A 187 3.19 14.25 24.12
N ASP A 188 2.72 13.31 23.31
CA ASP A 188 1.78 12.28 23.76
C ASP A 188 2.53 11.13 24.42
N ILE A 189 2.26 10.94 25.71
CA ILE A 189 2.48 9.64 26.35
C ILE A 189 1.59 8.67 25.58
N VAL A 190 2.18 7.76 24.79
CA VAL A 190 1.46 6.64 24.18
C VAL A 190 0.76 5.93 25.32
N ASP A 191 -0.54 6.15 25.45
CA ASP A 191 -1.34 5.44 26.43
C ASP A 191 -1.44 4.01 25.90
N SER A 192 -0.50 3.16 26.34
CA SER A 192 -0.43 1.74 26.02
C SER A 192 -1.71 0.98 26.40
N SER A 193 -2.63 1.60 27.14
CA SER A 193 -3.95 1.04 27.44
C SER A 193 -5.05 1.39 26.42
N ASN A 194 -4.78 2.30 25.47
CA ASN A 194 -5.76 2.73 24.46
C ASN A 194 -5.56 2.01 23.12
N ALA A 195 -6.61 1.28 22.70
CA ALA A 195 -6.66 0.51 21.46
C ALA A 195 -6.45 1.34 20.16
N SER A 196 -6.53 2.67 20.24
CA SER A 196 -6.20 3.57 19.13
C SER A 196 -4.71 3.60 18.78
N TYR A 197 -3.82 3.10 19.66
CA TYR A 197 -2.38 3.00 19.43
C TYR A 197 -1.91 1.55 19.17
N GLU A 198 -2.81 0.58 19.17
CA GLU A 198 -2.47 -0.82 18.90
C GLU A 198 -2.11 -1.03 17.42
N THR A 199 -1.14 -1.93 17.19
CA THR A 199 -0.72 -2.36 15.85
C THR A 199 -1.92 -2.85 15.04
N LEU A 200 -1.95 -2.53 13.74
CA LEU A 200 -3.02 -2.97 12.86
C LEU A 200 -2.95 -4.50 12.69
N LEU A 201 -4.10 -5.16 12.78
CA LEU A 201 -4.25 -6.57 12.45
C LEU A 201 -5.09 -6.72 11.18
N CYS A 202 -4.62 -7.57 10.27
CA CYS A 202 -5.36 -7.99 9.09
C CYS A 202 -5.58 -9.50 9.14
N TRP A 203 -6.82 -9.95 9.08
CA TRP A 203 -7.13 -11.36 8.90
C TRP A 203 -7.06 -11.72 7.43
N VAL A 204 -6.13 -12.62 7.10
CA VAL A 204 -5.96 -13.18 5.76
C VAL A 204 -6.60 -14.56 5.77
N LEU A 205 -7.80 -14.64 5.19
CA LEU A 205 -8.65 -15.83 5.24
C LEU A 205 -8.55 -16.60 3.93
N VAL A 206 -8.20 -17.87 4.03
CA VAL A 206 -8.03 -18.76 2.87
C VAL A 206 -9.12 -19.83 2.89
N ASP A 207 -9.91 -19.92 1.82
CA ASP A 207 -10.93 -20.96 1.70
C ASP A 207 -10.44 -22.24 1.00
N PRO A 208 -11.22 -23.34 0.98
CA PRO A 208 -10.79 -24.58 0.33
C PRO A 208 -10.56 -24.48 -1.18
N LEU A 209 -11.01 -23.38 -1.82
CA LEU A 209 -10.77 -23.09 -3.24
C LEU A 209 -9.55 -22.17 -3.44
N GLN A 210 -8.73 -21.96 -2.39
CA GLN A 210 -7.56 -21.08 -2.39
C GLN A 210 -7.89 -19.62 -2.72
N ARG A 211 -9.12 -19.19 -2.41
CA ARG A 211 -9.49 -17.78 -2.50
C ARG A 211 -9.19 -17.07 -1.20
N HIS A 212 -8.82 -15.81 -1.33
CA HIS A 212 -8.42 -14.96 -0.22
C HIS A 212 -9.53 -13.96 0.13
N GLY A 213 -9.75 -13.78 1.43
CA GLY A 213 -10.52 -12.68 1.98
C GLY A 213 -9.67 -11.91 2.99
N PHE A 214 -9.56 -10.60 2.81
CA PHE A 214 -8.85 -9.72 3.72
C PHE A 214 -9.87 -8.99 4.57
N CYS A 215 -9.63 -8.95 5.88
CA CYS A 215 -10.43 -8.12 6.76
C CYS A 215 -9.56 -7.52 7.85
N SER A 216 -9.48 -6.21 7.92
CA SER A 216 -8.74 -5.51 8.97
C SER A 216 -9.69 -4.92 10.01
N ARG A 217 -9.13 -4.51 11.16
CA ARG A 217 -9.88 -3.71 12.15
C ARG A 217 -10.46 -2.43 11.53
N ALA A 218 -9.78 -1.85 10.52
CA ALA A 218 -10.21 -0.62 9.88
C ALA A 218 -11.49 -0.78 9.05
N ASP A 219 -11.83 -1.98 8.57
CA ASP A 219 -13.01 -2.22 7.71
C ASP A 219 -14.35 -1.91 8.40
N PHE A 220 -14.37 -1.92 9.73
CA PHE A 220 -15.55 -1.64 10.53
C PHE A 220 -15.56 -0.22 11.12
N CYS A 221 -14.45 0.50 10.99
CA CYS A 221 -14.30 1.89 11.43
C CYS A 221 -14.72 2.85 10.30
N LYS A 222 -15.16 4.04 10.69
CA LYS A 222 -15.40 5.15 9.74
C LYS A 222 -14.15 6.01 9.56
N ASP A 223 -13.41 6.16 10.63
CA ASP A 223 -12.20 6.97 10.67
C ASP A 223 -10.96 6.06 10.47
N PRO A 224 -9.88 6.59 9.86
CA PRO A 224 -8.62 5.88 9.76
C PRO A 224 -8.07 5.47 11.12
N ALA A 225 -7.36 4.34 11.17
CA ALA A 225 -6.88 3.70 12.40
C ALA A 225 -6.06 4.66 13.28
N PHE A 226 -5.23 5.50 12.67
CA PHE A 226 -4.36 6.44 13.35
C PHE A 226 -4.69 7.88 12.94
N SER A 227 -5.99 8.20 12.91
CA SER A 227 -6.50 9.55 12.63
C SER A 227 -6.01 10.65 13.58
N TRP A 228 -5.44 10.27 14.72
CA TRP A 228 -4.77 11.18 15.66
C TRP A 228 -3.45 11.73 15.11
N MET A 229 -2.82 11.10 14.10
CA MET A 229 -1.63 11.63 13.45
C MET A 229 -1.98 12.75 12.47
N SER A 230 -1.53 13.97 12.77
CA SER A 230 -1.84 15.16 11.96
C SER A 230 -0.64 15.81 11.26
N LYS A 231 0.60 15.42 11.60
CA LYS A 231 1.82 16.08 11.13
C LYS A 231 2.91 15.07 10.79
N LEU A 232 3.85 15.49 9.93
CA LEU A 232 5.11 14.79 9.71
C LEU A 232 6.15 15.33 10.69
N SER A 233 6.72 14.46 11.52
CA SER A 233 7.85 14.81 12.39
C SER A 233 9.10 15.12 11.55
N GLU A 234 10.12 15.71 12.18
CA GLU A 234 11.38 15.98 11.48
C GLU A 234 12.11 14.68 11.09
N GLU A 235 12.01 13.63 11.90
CA GLU A 235 12.56 12.30 11.58
C GLU A 235 11.89 11.70 10.34
N VAL A 236 10.55 11.80 10.26
CA VAL A 236 9.78 11.35 9.09
C VAL A 236 10.19 12.12 7.84
N LYS A 237 10.26 13.45 7.92
CA LYS A 237 10.71 14.30 6.82
C LYS A 237 12.13 13.95 6.38
N MET A 238 13.05 13.76 7.32
CA MET A 238 14.43 13.37 7.00
C MET A 238 14.48 12.02 6.31
N ALA A 239 13.70 11.03 6.75
CA ALA A 239 13.62 9.73 6.09
C ALA A 239 13.10 9.84 4.65
N ILE A 240 12.01 10.60 4.42
CA ILE A 240 11.49 10.85 3.07
C ILE A 240 12.55 11.50 2.19
N LYS A 241 13.21 12.55 2.69
CA LYS A 241 14.24 13.30 1.95
C LYS A 241 15.47 12.47 1.61
N GLN A 242 15.84 11.52 2.46
CA GLN A 242 16.98 10.62 2.25
C GLN A 242 16.63 9.40 1.39
N SER A 243 15.36 9.23 1.04
CA SER A 243 14.89 8.12 0.23
C SER A 243 14.97 8.44 -1.25
N LYS A 244 15.41 7.48 -2.08
CA LYS A 244 15.28 7.59 -3.54
C LYS A 244 13.82 7.43 -3.96
N ILE A 245 13.09 6.53 -3.31
CA ILE A 245 11.67 6.24 -3.55
C ILE A 245 10.88 6.32 -2.24
N LEU A 246 9.75 7.03 -2.27
CA LEU A 246 8.67 6.87 -1.28
C LEU A 246 7.54 6.06 -1.92
N PHE A 247 7.24 4.89 -1.36
CA PHE A 247 6.14 4.03 -1.78
C PHE A 247 4.89 4.27 -0.94
N CYS A 248 3.81 4.59 -1.63
CA CYS A 248 2.48 4.79 -1.06
C CYS A 248 1.52 3.76 -1.67
N ASN A 249 0.54 3.31 -0.89
CA ASN A 249 -0.51 2.43 -1.39
C ASN A 249 -1.91 2.90 -0.96
N GLY A 250 -2.95 2.36 -1.60
CA GLY A 250 -4.33 2.73 -1.30
C GLY A 250 -4.83 2.32 0.09
N TYR A 251 -4.24 1.29 0.71
CA TYR A 251 -4.55 0.90 2.09
C TYR A 251 -3.99 1.89 3.12
N GLY A 252 -3.06 2.76 2.73
CA GLY A 252 -2.64 3.89 3.55
C GLY A 252 -3.80 4.78 4.02
N PHE A 253 -4.89 4.85 3.26
CA PHE A 253 -6.11 5.60 3.63
C PHE A 253 -6.93 4.95 4.76
N ASP A 254 -6.71 3.67 5.04
CA ASP A 254 -7.37 2.97 6.14
C ASP A 254 -6.63 3.21 7.47
N GLU A 255 -5.38 3.65 7.37
CA GLU A 255 -4.50 3.93 8.50
C GLU A 255 -4.34 5.42 8.79
N LEU A 256 -4.03 6.20 7.75
CA LEU A 256 -3.66 7.61 7.83
C LEU A 256 -4.78 8.50 7.32
N SER A 257 -4.86 9.72 7.87
CA SER A 257 -5.79 10.72 7.36
C SER A 257 -5.43 11.14 5.93
N PRO A 258 -6.41 11.44 5.05
CA PRO A 258 -6.13 11.97 3.72
C PRO A 258 -5.22 13.21 3.75
N ALA A 259 -5.37 14.06 4.76
CA ALA A 259 -4.52 15.25 4.95
C ALA A 259 -3.05 14.88 5.21
N LEU A 260 -2.77 13.88 6.04
CA LEU A 260 -1.39 13.44 6.30
C LEU A 260 -0.75 12.78 5.08
N ILE A 261 -1.51 11.98 4.33
CA ILE A 261 -1.06 11.40 3.06
C ILE A 261 -0.72 12.50 2.05
N MET A 262 -1.56 13.55 1.96
CA MET A 262 -1.30 14.71 1.12
C MET A 262 0.01 15.41 1.51
N LEU A 263 0.22 15.65 2.81
CA LEU A 263 1.44 16.27 3.31
C LEU A 263 2.69 15.45 2.98
N ALA A 264 2.63 14.13 3.13
CA ALA A 264 3.76 13.25 2.80
C ALA A 264 4.09 13.26 1.30
N LEU A 265 3.05 13.23 0.45
CA LEU A 265 3.19 13.32 -1.00
C LEU A 265 3.79 14.67 -1.41
N ASP A 266 3.22 15.78 -0.95
CA ASP A 266 3.68 17.12 -1.31
C ASP A 266 5.12 17.35 -0.86
N TYR A 267 5.46 16.91 0.35
CA TYR A 267 6.82 17.01 0.86
C TYR A 267 7.81 16.15 0.06
N ALA A 268 7.46 14.90 -0.28
CA ALA A 268 8.31 14.04 -1.12
C ALA A 268 8.58 14.68 -2.49
N VAL A 269 7.54 15.26 -3.11
CA VAL A 269 7.65 16.00 -4.37
C VAL A 269 8.54 17.23 -4.23
N GLU A 270 8.37 18.01 -3.16
CA GLU A 270 9.15 19.23 -2.87
C GLU A 270 10.65 18.94 -2.74
N VAL A 271 11.02 17.87 -2.02
CA VAL A 271 12.43 17.51 -1.78
C VAL A 271 13.04 16.65 -2.88
N GLY A 272 12.26 16.28 -3.90
CA GLY A 272 12.73 15.55 -5.08
C GLY A 272 12.79 14.02 -4.92
N THR A 273 12.18 13.47 -3.87
CA THR A 273 12.01 12.02 -3.70
C THR A 273 11.01 11.49 -4.74
N SER A 274 11.37 10.41 -5.44
CA SER A 274 10.45 9.81 -6.42
C SER A 274 9.28 9.14 -5.70
N VAL A 275 8.06 9.34 -6.19
CA VAL A 275 6.88 8.75 -5.55
C VAL A 275 6.32 7.60 -6.37
N PHE A 276 6.16 6.45 -5.74
CA PHE A 276 5.51 5.28 -6.31
C PHE A 276 4.16 5.11 -5.65
N PHE A 277 3.10 4.93 -6.44
CA PHE A 277 1.76 4.75 -5.92
C PHE A 277 1.06 3.53 -6.50
N ASP A 278 0.63 2.64 -5.60
CA ASP A 278 -0.25 1.52 -5.90
C ASP A 278 -1.63 1.76 -5.27
N PRO A 279 -2.65 2.24 -6.02
CA PRO A 279 -3.97 2.48 -5.46
C PRO A 279 -4.65 1.20 -4.94
N GLY A 280 -4.22 0.03 -5.42
CA GLY A 280 -4.79 -1.27 -5.07
C GLY A 280 -6.31 -1.34 -5.23
N PRO A 281 -6.96 -2.32 -4.56
CA PRO A 281 -8.41 -2.45 -4.58
C PRO A 281 -9.14 -1.24 -4.00
N ARG A 282 -8.46 -0.46 -3.14
CA ARG A 282 -9.00 0.76 -2.52
C ARG A 282 -9.24 1.86 -3.54
N GLY A 283 -8.49 1.93 -4.65
CA GLY A 283 -8.65 2.95 -5.69
C GLY A 283 -10.10 3.15 -6.14
N LYS A 284 -10.82 2.06 -6.44
CA LYS A 284 -12.23 2.10 -6.82
C LYS A 284 -13.13 2.66 -5.71
N SER A 285 -12.93 2.20 -4.47
CA SER A 285 -13.72 2.68 -3.34
C SER A 285 -13.45 4.15 -3.01
N LEU A 286 -12.20 4.59 -3.17
CA LEU A 286 -11.75 5.96 -2.95
C LEU A 286 -12.34 6.92 -4.00
N LEU A 287 -12.51 6.49 -5.27
CA LEU A 287 -13.20 7.28 -6.30
C LEU A 287 -14.64 7.66 -5.93
N THR A 288 -15.31 6.83 -5.16
CA THR A 288 -16.67 7.08 -4.66
C THR A 288 -16.70 7.49 -3.18
N GLY A 289 -15.53 7.71 -2.58
CA GLY A 289 -15.35 8.04 -1.17
C GLY A 289 -15.66 9.50 -0.85
N THR A 290 -15.16 9.96 0.31
CA THR A 290 -15.34 11.36 0.73
C THR A 290 -14.69 12.32 -0.26
N PRO A 291 -15.13 13.60 -0.33
CA PRO A 291 -14.50 14.61 -1.17
C PRO A 291 -12.98 14.71 -0.96
N GLU A 292 -12.52 14.62 0.29
CA GLU A 292 -11.11 14.70 0.67
C GLU A 292 -10.34 13.48 0.16
N ALA A 293 -10.87 12.27 0.37
CA ALA A 293 -10.25 11.05 -0.13
C ALA A 293 -10.12 11.05 -1.67
N ARG A 294 -11.16 11.52 -2.38
CA ARG A 294 -11.14 11.67 -3.85
C ARG A 294 -10.10 12.69 -4.30
N GLN A 295 -9.97 13.81 -3.59
CA GLN A 295 -8.98 14.83 -3.90
C GLN A 295 -7.56 14.29 -3.74
N VAL A 296 -7.28 13.60 -2.64
CA VAL A 296 -5.94 13.04 -2.37
C VAL A 296 -5.62 11.90 -3.33
N LEU A 297 -6.57 11.01 -3.64
CA LEU A 297 -6.41 10.00 -4.69
C LEU A 297 -6.07 10.66 -6.04
N SER A 298 -6.81 11.69 -6.44
CA SER A 298 -6.54 12.40 -7.70
C SER A 298 -5.15 13.04 -7.70
N HIS A 299 -4.71 13.57 -6.57
CA HIS A 299 -3.37 14.16 -6.43
C HIS A 299 -2.26 13.11 -6.51
N LEU A 300 -2.41 11.97 -5.81
CA LEU A 300 -1.49 10.83 -5.90
C LEU A 300 -1.34 10.32 -7.34
N LEU A 301 -2.46 10.14 -8.06
CA LEU A 301 -2.44 9.71 -9.46
C LEU A 301 -1.72 10.70 -10.38
N LYS A 302 -1.77 12.01 -10.07
CA LYS A 302 -1.13 13.06 -10.87
C LYS A 302 0.34 13.28 -10.54
N MET A 303 0.71 13.13 -9.28
CA MET A 303 2.00 13.58 -8.75
C MET A 303 3.00 12.45 -8.51
N SER A 304 2.57 11.19 -8.62
CA SER A 304 3.47 10.04 -8.53
C SER A 304 4.29 9.87 -9.81
N ASP A 305 5.59 9.58 -9.68
CA ASP A 305 6.49 9.28 -10.79
C ASP A 305 6.16 7.91 -11.41
N VAL A 306 5.68 6.96 -10.59
CA VAL A 306 5.35 5.60 -11.02
C VAL A 306 3.98 5.20 -10.46
N LEU A 307 3.08 4.76 -11.33
CA LEU A 307 1.80 4.15 -10.94
C LEU A 307 1.86 2.64 -11.17
N LEU A 308 1.41 1.86 -10.20
CA LEU A 308 1.37 0.40 -10.28
C LEU A 308 -0.06 -0.08 -10.05
N LEU A 309 -0.67 -0.71 -11.05
CA LEU A 309 -2.06 -1.16 -10.98
C LEU A 309 -2.19 -2.55 -11.56
N THR A 310 -3.21 -3.29 -11.16
CA THR A 310 -3.70 -4.43 -11.96
C THR A 310 -4.56 -3.94 -13.13
N SER A 311 -4.81 -4.81 -14.11
CA SER A 311 -5.71 -4.49 -15.23
C SER A 311 -7.09 -4.04 -14.74
N ASP A 312 -7.68 -4.78 -13.79
CA ASP A 312 -9.02 -4.49 -13.25
C ASP A 312 -9.06 -3.16 -12.48
N GLU A 313 -7.98 -2.83 -11.77
CA GLU A 313 -7.84 -1.55 -11.06
C GLU A 313 -7.69 -0.38 -12.04
N ALA A 314 -6.88 -0.54 -13.09
CA ALA A 314 -6.73 0.48 -14.13
C ALA A 314 -8.04 0.72 -14.89
N GLU A 315 -8.77 -0.34 -15.25
CA GLU A 315 -10.10 -0.23 -15.84
C GLU A 315 -11.07 0.47 -14.87
N SER A 316 -11.05 0.10 -13.58
CA SER A 316 -11.91 0.72 -12.58
C SER A 316 -11.66 2.22 -12.41
N LEU A 317 -10.41 2.69 -12.62
CA LEU A 317 -10.06 4.10 -12.51
C LEU A 317 -10.31 4.91 -13.79
N THR A 318 -10.24 4.28 -14.96
CA THR A 318 -10.26 4.96 -16.26
C THR A 318 -11.54 4.71 -17.06
N GLY A 319 -12.25 3.62 -16.78
CA GLY A 319 -13.33 3.09 -17.60
C GLY A 319 -12.85 2.40 -18.89
N ILE A 320 -11.55 2.16 -19.04
CA ILE A 320 -10.93 1.62 -20.26
C ILE A 320 -10.50 0.17 -20.01
N GLY A 321 -11.11 -0.78 -20.72
CA GLY A 321 -10.82 -2.21 -20.56
C GLY A 321 -9.50 -2.68 -21.18
N ASN A 322 -8.97 -1.98 -22.20
CA ASN A 322 -7.65 -2.30 -22.74
C ASN A 322 -6.56 -1.76 -21.79
N PRO A 323 -5.71 -2.60 -21.17
CA PRO A 323 -4.73 -2.17 -20.18
C PRO A 323 -3.66 -1.21 -20.73
N ILE A 324 -3.29 -1.29 -22.01
CA ILE A 324 -2.33 -0.36 -22.62
C ILE A 324 -2.96 1.03 -22.70
N LEU A 325 -4.19 1.13 -23.22
CA LEU A 325 -4.91 2.40 -23.35
C LEU A 325 -5.23 3.01 -21.97
N ALA A 326 -5.61 2.18 -21.00
CA ALA A 326 -5.81 2.62 -19.62
C ALA A 326 -4.50 3.18 -19.03
N GLY A 327 -3.37 2.50 -19.27
CA GLY A 327 -2.05 2.96 -18.88
C GLY A 327 -1.66 4.30 -19.52
N GLN A 328 -1.94 4.46 -20.81
CA GLN A 328 -1.70 5.71 -21.55
C GLN A 328 -2.56 6.87 -21.03
N GLU A 329 -3.84 6.62 -20.72
CA GLU A 329 -4.74 7.63 -20.16
C GLU A 329 -4.26 8.09 -18.76
N LEU A 330 -3.85 7.14 -17.90
CA LEU A 330 -3.25 7.48 -16.61
C LEU A 330 -1.95 8.28 -16.76
N LEU A 331 -1.10 7.90 -17.72
CA LEU A 331 0.13 8.61 -18.04
C LEU A 331 -0.13 10.06 -18.46
N LYS A 332 -1.09 10.25 -19.37
CA LYS A 332 -1.45 11.55 -19.94
C LYS A 332 -2.06 12.48 -18.90
N ASN A 333 -2.84 11.92 -17.97
CA ASN A 333 -3.44 12.67 -16.87
C ASN A 333 -2.43 12.94 -15.73
N GLY A 334 -1.33 12.19 -15.70
CA GLY A 334 -0.20 12.37 -14.81
C GLY A 334 0.60 13.63 -15.12
N ILE A 335 0.84 14.48 -14.12
CA ILE A 335 1.69 15.66 -14.26
C ILE A 335 3.17 15.27 -14.13
N ARG A 336 3.47 14.34 -13.21
CA ARG A 336 4.83 13.85 -12.94
C ARG A 336 5.05 12.40 -13.39
N THR A 337 3.99 11.71 -13.78
CA THR A 337 4.02 10.28 -14.07
C THR A 337 4.92 9.97 -15.25
N LYS A 338 5.93 9.13 -15.01
CA LYS A 338 6.88 8.65 -16.00
C LYS A 338 6.52 7.25 -16.45
N TRP A 339 6.19 6.37 -15.50
CA TRP A 339 5.88 4.97 -15.76
C TRP A 339 4.49 4.62 -15.23
N VAL A 340 3.71 3.91 -16.04
CA VAL A 340 2.49 3.24 -15.57
C VAL A 340 2.66 1.74 -15.82
N ILE A 341 2.64 0.96 -14.76
CA ILE A 341 2.79 -0.50 -14.82
C ILE A 341 1.44 -1.15 -14.58
N ILE A 342 1.03 -2.02 -15.51
CA ILE A 342 -0.20 -2.81 -15.43
C ILE A 342 0.15 -4.28 -15.21
N LYS A 343 -0.24 -4.82 -14.07
CA LYS A 343 -0.09 -6.22 -13.63
C LYS A 343 -1.29 -7.03 -14.13
N MET A 344 -1.05 -8.19 -14.73
CA MET A 344 -2.10 -9.06 -15.29
C MET A 344 -1.98 -10.50 -14.80
N GLY A 345 -1.43 -10.69 -13.60
CA GLY A 345 -1.27 -12.02 -12.98
C GLY A 345 -0.48 -12.98 -13.87
N SER A 346 -1.06 -14.15 -14.17
CA SER A 346 -0.44 -15.18 -15.01
C SER A 346 -0.22 -14.79 -16.48
N ARG A 347 -0.77 -13.64 -16.91
CA ARG A 347 -0.51 -13.07 -18.23
C ARG A 347 0.75 -12.18 -18.25
N GLY A 348 1.29 -11.79 -17.10
CA GLY A 348 2.48 -10.96 -17.00
C GLY A 348 2.16 -9.50 -16.74
N SER A 349 2.87 -8.59 -17.41
CA SER A 349 2.83 -7.17 -17.10
C SER A 349 3.18 -6.28 -18.28
N ILE A 350 2.71 -5.04 -18.23
CA ILE A 350 2.95 -3.99 -19.22
C ILE A 350 3.50 -2.75 -18.51
N LEU A 351 4.49 -2.09 -19.09
CA LEU A 351 5.00 -0.79 -18.65
C LEU A 351 4.80 0.21 -19.78
N VAL A 352 4.04 1.26 -19.51
CA VAL A 352 3.75 2.35 -20.44
C VAL A 352 4.56 3.58 -20.04
N THR A 353 5.28 4.14 -21.00
CA THR A 353 5.92 5.47 -20.94
C THR A 353 5.37 6.35 -22.06
N MET A 354 5.76 7.63 -22.11
CA MET A 354 5.32 8.56 -23.17
C MET A 354 5.71 8.11 -24.58
N SER A 355 6.76 7.29 -24.73
CA SER A 355 7.30 6.90 -26.04
C SER A 355 7.38 5.39 -26.27
N ILE A 356 7.48 4.61 -25.20
CA ILE A 356 7.73 3.16 -25.26
C ILE A 356 6.67 2.41 -24.45
N ILE A 357 6.17 1.33 -25.01
CA ILE A 357 5.39 0.30 -24.33
C ILE A 357 6.28 -0.93 -24.20
N SER A 358 6.49 -1.45 -22.99
CA SER A 358 7.20 -2.71 -22.76
C SER A 358 6.22 -3.76 -22.25
N CYS A 359 6.26 -4.95 -22.83
CA CYS A 359 5.39 -6.07 -22.49
C CYS A 359 6.25 -7.26 -22.08
N ALA A 360 5.95 -7.86 -20.94
CA ALA A 360 6.64 -9.06 -20.47
C ALA A 360 5.63 -10.11 -20.01
N PRO A 361 5.64 -11.31 -20.61
CA PRO A 361 4.84 -12.43 -20.11
C PRO A 361 5.29 -12.90 -18.73
N ALA A 362 4.38 -13.49 -17.96
CA ALA A 362 4.69 -14.08 -16.65
C ALA A 362 5.52 -15.36 -16.77
N PHE A 363 6.22 -15.74 -15.71
CA PHE A 363 6.83 -17.06 -15.61
C PHE A 363 5.77 -18.14 -15.32
N LYS A 364 5.90 -19.30 -15.95
CA LYS A 364 5.06 -20.48 -15.67
C LYS A 364 5.54 -21.15 -14.39
N VAL A 365 4.72 -21.11 -13.34
CA VAL A 365 5.02 -21.67 -12.03
C VAL A 365 3.82 -22.45 -11.49
N ASN A 366 4.06 -23.36 -10.55
CA ASN A 366 3.00 -23.94 -9.75
C ASN A 366 2.64 -22.97 -8.61
N VAL A 367 1.43 -22.42 -8.65
CA VAL A 367 0.96 -21.43 -7.67
C VAL A 367 0.48 -22.14 -6.41
N ILE A 368 1.02 -21.74 -5.26
CA ILE A 368 0.57 -22.16 -3.93
C ILE A 368 -0.32 -21.07 -3.33
N ASP A 369 0.20 -19.84 -3.27
CA ASP A 369 -0.49 -18.67 -2.72
C ASP A 369 -0.19 -17.45 -3.59
N THR A 370 -1.10 -16.47 -3.64
CA THR A 370 -0.92 -15.21 -4.37
C THR A 370 -0.71 -14.00 -3.46
N VAL A 371 -0.81 -14.15 -2.14
CA VAL A 371 -0.59 -13.04 -1.20
C VAL A 371 0.86 -12.55 -1.27
N GLY A 372 1.02 -11.22 -1.34
CA GLY A 372 2.33 -10.58 -1.43
C GLY A 372 2.99 -10.60 -2.81
N CYS A 373 2.40 -11.27 -3.81
CA CYS A 373 2.96 -11.30 -5.18
C CYS A 373 3.00 -9.91 -5.82
N GLY A 374 1.96 -9.09 -5.60
CA GLY A 374 1.91 -7.71 -6.08
C GLY A 374 2.96 -6.82 -5.40
N ASP A 375 3.08 -6.92 -4.08
CA ASP A 375 4.06 -6.17 -3.29
C ASP A 375 5.50 -6.53 -3.69
N SER A 376 5.77 -7.83 -3.87
CA SER A 376 7.07 -8.32 -4.30
C SER A 376 7.40 -7.90 -5.74
N PHE A 377 6.39 -7.85 -6.62
CA PHE A 377 6.54 -7.28 -7.95
C PHE A 377 6.93 -5.79 -7.88
N VAL A 378 6.28 -5.00 -7.01
CA VAL A 378 6.58 -3.57 -6.83
C VAL A 378 8.03 -3.36 -6.37
N ALA A 379 8.52 -4.17 -5.43
CA ALA A 379 9.92 -4.15 -4.99
C ALA A 379 10.92 -4.29 -6.15
N ALA A 380 10.63 -5.18 -7.10
CA ALA A 380 11.47 -5.38 -8.28
C ALA A 380 11.36 -4.24 -9.30
N ILE A 381 10.21 -3.57 -9.41
CA ILE A 381 10.09 -2.33 -10.20
C ILE A 381 10.95 -1.23 -9.58
N ALA A 382 10.92 -1.06 -8.26
CA ALA A 382 11.78 -0.11 -7.55
C ALA A 382 13.27 -0.42 -7.79
N PHE A 383 13.66 -1.70 -7.70
CA PHE A 383 15.02 -2.15 -8.03
C PHE A 383 15.43 -1.75 -9.44
N GLY A 384 14.58 -2.04 -10.44
CA GLY A 384 14.84 -1.69 -11.83
C GLY A 384 14.93 -0.19 -12.08
N TYR A 385 14.07 0.59 -11.41
CA TYR A 385 14.06 2.05 -11.49
C TYR A 385 15.37 2.65 -10.94
N ILE A 386 15.76 2.28 -9.72
CA ILE A 386 16.96 2.82 -9.06
C ILE A 386 18.23 2.50 -9.84
N HIS A 387 18.31 1.31 -10.43
CA HIS A 387 19.49 0.85 -11.17
C HIS A 387 19.45 1.18 -12.68
N ASN A 388 18.47 1.97 -13.13
CA ASN A 388 18.26 2.33 -14.55
C ASN A 388 18.28 1.10 -15.47
N ILE A 389 17.64 0.01 -15.05
CA ILE A 389 17.54 -1.23 -15.82
C ILE A 389 16.58 -1.00 -17.01
N PRO A 390 16.90 -1.51 -18.23
CA PRO A 390 16.00 -1.39 -19.38
C PRO A 390 14.57 -1.85 -19.05
N LEU A 391 13.56 -1.15 -19.57
CA LEU A 391 12.15 -1.30 -19.16
C LEU A 391 11.65 -2.75 -19.23
N VAL A 392 11.90 -3.44 -20.34
CA VAL A 392 11.52 -4.85 -20.50
C VAL A 392 12.27 -5.78 -19.54
N ASN A 393 13.54 -5.48 -19.22
CA ASN A 393 14.32 -6.23 -18.25
C ASN A 393 13.77 -6.00 -16.82
N THR A 394 13.37 -4.77 -16.50
CA THR A 394 12.70 -4.42 -15.24
C THR A 394 11.39 -5.19 -15.08
N LEU A 395 10.58 -5.30 -16.13
CA LEU A 395 9.39 -6.15 -16.10
C LEU A 395 9.71 -7.65 -15.96
N ALA A 396 10.78 -8.12 -16.62
CA ALA A 396 11.18 -9.53 -16.53
C ALA A 396 11.56 -9.92 -15.10
N ILE A 397 12.37 -9.11 -14.41
CA ILE A 397 12.70 -9.36 -13.00
C ILE A 397 11.47 -9.22 -12.10
N ALA A 398 10.60 -8.23 -12.35
CA ALA A 398 9.39 -8.06 -11.55
C ALA A 398 8.41 -9.23 -11.66
N ASN A 399 8.19 -9.73 -12.88
CA ASN A 399 7.43 -10.95 -13.12
C ASN A 399 8.07 -12.17 -12.45
N ALA A 400 9.41 -12.27 -12.47
CA ALA A 400 10.11 -13.37 -11.80
C ALA A 400 9.94 -13.33 -10.27
N VAL A 401 10.07 -12.15 -9.66
CA VAL A 401 9.91 -11.97 -8.21
C VAL A 401 8.48 -12.25 -7.75
N GLY A 402 7.48 -11.74 -8.48
CA GLY A 402 6.07 -12.03 -8.21
C GLY A 402 5.76 -13.53 -8.38
N ALA A 403 6.21 -14.15 -9.46
CA ALA A 403 5.98 -15.58 -9.71
C ALA A 403 6.71 -16.49 -8.70
N ALA A 404 7.94 -16.14 -8.31
CA ALA A 404 8.68 -16.89 -7.30
C ALA A 404 7.98 -16.80 -5.92
N THR A 405 7.40 -15.65 -5.59
CA THR A 405 6.62 -15.48 -4.35
C THR A 405 5.38 -16.35 -4.37
N ALA A 406 4.75 -16.50 -5.55
CA ALA A 406 3.58 -17.32 -5.71
C ALA A 406 3.81 -18.84 -5.50
N MET A 407 5.07 -19.28 -5.50
CA MET A 407 5.45 -20.67 -5.29
C MET A 407 5.56 -21.07 -3.82
N GLY A 408 5.41 -20.13 -2.89
CA GLY A 408 5.40 -20.36 -1.44
C GLY A 408 4.07 -19.95 -0.81
N CYS A 409 3.95 -20.09 0.51
CA CYS A 409 2.76 -19.68 1.27
C CYS A 409 2.70 -18.15 1.54
N GLY A 410 3.17 -17.32 0.59
CA GLY A 410 2.95 -15.88 0.48
C GLY A 410 3.28 -14.98 1.69
N ALA A 411 3.41 -13.67 1.43
CA ALA A 411 3.55 -12.59 2.43
C ALA A 411 4.66 -12.70 3.49
N GLY A 412 4.92 -11.59 4.17
CA GLY A 412 5.84 -11.47 5.29
C GLY A 412 7.18 -12.15 5.06
N ARG A 413 7.54 -13.06 5.96
CA ARG A 413 8.83 -13.77 5.89
C ARG A 413 8.88 -14.79 4.75
N ASN A 414 7.75 -15.15 4.16
CA ASN A 414 7.64 -16.15 3.10
C ASN A 414 7.72 -15.58 1.68
N VAL A 415 7.89 -14.25 1.51
CA VAL A 415 8.18 -13.67 0.18
C VAL A 415 9.43 -14.30 -0.44
N ALA A 416 9.55 -14.31 -1.77
CA ALA A 416 10.63 -15.05 -2.42
C ALA A 416 12.04 -14.60 -1.99
N THR A 417 12.96 -15.57 -1.84
CA THR A 417 14.39 -15.27 -1.73
C THR A 417 14.99 -14.98 -3.10
N LEU A 418 16.09 -14.22 -3.12
CA LEU A 418 16.83 -13.92 -4.33
C LEU A 418 17.30 -15.18 -5.08
N GLU A 419 17.68 -16.23 -4.35
CA GLU A 419 18.06 -17.52 -4.96
C GLU A 419 16.92 -18.11 -5.78
N LYS A 420 15.69 -18.07 -5.25
CA LYS A 420 14.52 -18.61 -5.95
C LYS A 420 14.19 -17.80 -7.20
N VAL A 421 14.33 -16.48 -7.12
CA VAL A 421 14.18 -15.58 -8.28
C VAL A 421 15.21 -15.91 -9.37
N ILE A 422 16.48 -16.06 -8.99
CA ILE A 422 17.57 -16.41 -9.92
C ILE A 422 17.33 -17.79 -10.56
N GLU A 423 16.88 -18.79 -9.78
CA GLU A 423 16.54 -20.11 -10.29
C GLU A 423 15.44 -20.03 -11.35
N LEU A 424 14.36 -19.30 -11.05
CA LEU A 424 13.22 -19.13 -11.96
C LEU A 424 13.62 -18.42 -13.25
N MET A 425 14.43 -17.35 -13.15
CA MET A 425 14.94 -16.63 -14.31
C MET A 425 15.81 -17.53 -15.20
N ARG A 426 16.69 -18.35 -14.61
CA ARG A 426 17.52 -19.31 -15.36
C ARG A 426 16.70 -20.39 -16.06
N ALA A 427 15.60 -20.84 -15.45
CA ALA A 427 14.69 -21.79 -16.08
C ALA A 427 14.03 -21.19 -17.34
N SER A 428 13.92 -19.85 -17.42
CA SER A 428 13.49 -19.12 -18.61
C SER A 428 12.16 -19.60 -19.20
N ASN A 429 11.26 -20.07 -18.34
CA ASN A 429 9.98 -20.62 -18.75
C ASN A 429 8.85 -19.61 -18.57
N ILE A 430 8.60 -18.80 -19.60
CA ILE A 430 7.52 -17.81 -19.63
C ILE A 430 6.25 -18.30 -20.33
N ASN A 431 5.13 -17.65 -20.01
CA ASN A 431 3.79 -17.87 -20.55
C ASN A 431 3.52 -16.99 -21.78
N GLU A 432 4.14 -17.34 -22.90
CA GLU A 432 3.87 -16.69 -24.18
C GLU A 432 2.52 -17.18 -24.74
N ASP A 433 1.57 -16.25 -24.78
CA ASP A 433 0.27 -16.38 -25.42
C ASP A 433 0.24 -15.36 -26.57
N ASP A 434 0.75 -15.77 -27.72
CA ASP A 434 0.93 -14.86 -28.87
C ASP A 434 -0.41 -14.31 -29.38
N GLU A 435 -1.49 -15.09 -29.28
CA GLU A 435 -2.83 -14.65 -29.69
C GLU A 435 -3.29 -13.48 -28.81
N PHE A 436 -3.22 -13.64 -27.48
CA PHE A 436 -3.55 -12.59 -26.53
C PHE A 436 -2.71 -11.32 -26.76
N TRP A 437 -1.39 -11.46 -26.89
CA TRP A 437 -0.51 -10.30 -27.03
C TRP A 437 -0.69 -9.57 -28.37
N ASN A 438 -0.87 -10.31 -29.46
CA ASN A 438 -1.14 -9.73 -30.77
C ASN A 438 -2.50 -9.03 -30.81
N GLU A 439 -3.54 -9.61 -30.20
CA GLU A 439 -4.85 -8.95 -30.07
C GLU A 439 -4.73 -7.65 -29.27
N LEU A 440 -3.97 -7.67 -28.18
CA LEU A 440 -3.83 -6.52 -27.29
C LEU A 440 -3.20 -5.30 -27.97
N VAL A 441 -2.27 -5.53 -28.90
CA VAL A 441 -1.54 -4.45 -29.60
C VAL A 441 -2.07 -4.14 -31.00
N LYS A 442 -3.07 -4.88 -31.49
CA LYS A 442 -3.55 -4.82 -32.87
C LYS A 442 -3.95 -3.42 -33.35
N ASP A 443 -4.56 -2.64 -32.47
CA ASP A 443 -5.12 -1.32 -32.79
C ASP A 443 -4.29 -0.15 -32.19
N MET A 444 -3.01 -0.40 -31.90
CA MET A 444 -2.12 0.62 -31.31
C MET A 444 -1.48 1.49 -32.39
N ASP A 445 -1.98 2.72 -32.54
CA ASP A 445 -1.49 3.69 -33.54
C ASP A 445 -0.16 4.39 -33.15
N THR A 446 0.34 4.21 -31.92
CA THR A 446 1.46 5.03 -31.40
C THR A 446 2.42 4.27 -30.49
N GLY A 447 3.72 4.55 -30.64
CA GLY A 447 4.80 4.13 -29.73
C GLY A 447 5.66 2.97 -30.25
N GLU A 448 6.89 2.89 -29.73
CA GLU A 448 7.74 1.71 -29.90
C GLU A 448 7.31 0.65 -28.89
N ILE A 449 6.95 -0.54 -29.37
CA ILE A 449 6.54 -1.65 -28.50
C ILE A 449 7.69 -2.64 -28.37
N THR A 450 8.13 -2.89 -27.14
CA THR A 450 9.17 -3.88 -26.83
C THR A 450 8.57 -5.09 -26.12
N PHE A 451 8.70 -6.26 -26.71
CA PHE A 451 8.20 -7.52 -26.16
C PHE A 451 9.32 -8.42 -25.66
N LEU A 452 9.21 -8.90 -24.43
CA LEU A 452 10.02 -10.02 -23.95
C LEU A 452 9.54 -11.32 -24.62
N SER A 453 10.46 -12.08 -25.22
CA SER A 453 10.12 -13.37 -25.85
C SER A 453 11.18 -14.46 -25.62
N LYS A 454 10.79 -15.74 -25.67
CA LYS A 454 11.70 -16.89 -25.71
C LYS A 454 12.47 -16.97 -27.03
N MET A 455 11.86 -16.57 -28.15
CA MET A 455 12.47 -16.66 -29.48
C MET A 455 13.05 -15.32 -29.92
N VAL A 456 14.23 -15.37 -30.55
CA VAL A 456 14.78 -14.20 -31.24
C VAL A 456 14.01 -14.06 -32.56
N ILE A 457 12.97 -13.23 -32.58
CA ILE A 457 12.31 -12.87 -33.84
C ILE A 457 13.11 -11.73 -34.45
N ASN A 458 13.97 -12.05 -35.43
CA ASN A 458 14.61 -11.05 -36.28
C ASN A 458 13.57 -10.53 -37.29
N GLY A 459 12.75 -9.58 -36.86
CA GLY A 459 11.79 -8.92 -37.72
C GLY A 459 11.50 -7.51 -37.20
N ARG A 460 12.03 -6.49 -37.88
CA ARG A 460 11.49 -5.13 -37.76
C ARG A 460 10.21 -5.08 -38.59
N ASN A 461 9.09 -5.48 -38.01
CA ASN A 461 7.88 -4.71 -38.32
C ASN A 461 8.08 -3.38 -37.60
N ASN A 462 8.10 -2.27 -38.33
CA ASN A 462 8.72 -0.98 -37.93
C ASN A 462 8.32 -0.36 -36.57
N GLN A 463 7.44 -0.98 -35.79
CA GLN A 463 6.99 -0.54 -34.46
C GLN A 463 7.16 -1.58 -33.33
N VAL A 464 7.45 -2.85 -33.63
CA VAL A 464 7.55 -3.93 -32.62
C VAL A 464 8.97 -4.49 -32.56
N ASN A 465 9.55 -4.49 -31.38
CA ASN A 465 10.88 -4.99 -31.07
C ASN A 465 10.78 -6.19 -30.11
N HIS A 466 11.33 -7.34 -30.49
CA HIS A 466 11.37 -8.52 -29.63
C HIS A 466 12.74 -8.65 -28.94
N VAL A 467 12.74 -8.74 -27.62
CA VAL A 467 13.94 -8.91 -26.79
C VAL A 467 13.94 -10.32 -26.22
N ALA A 468 14.98 -11.08 -26.54
CA ALA A 468 15.11 -12.45 -26.10
C ALA A 468 15.33 -12.56 -24.58
N LEU A 469 14.56 -13.41 -23.91
CA LEU A 469 14.65 -13.66 -22.48
C LEU A 469 16.05 -14.10 -22.06
N GLN A 470 16.74 -14.91 -22.87
CA GLN A 470 18.11 -15.33 -22.58
C GLN A 470 19.09 -14.15 -22.49
N LYS A 471 18.93 -13.15 -23.37
CA LYS A 471 19.71 -11.92 -23.32
C LYS A 471 19.41 -11.16 -22.02
N VAL A 472 18.13 -10.98 -21.71
CA VAL A 472 17.68 -10.31 -20.47
C VAL A 472 18.24 -10.99 -19.22
N VAL A 473 18.17 -12.33 -19.16
CA VAL A 473 18.72 -13.13 -18.04
C VAL A 473 20.23 -12.93 -17.94
N SER A 474 20.97 -12.97 -19.05
CA SER A 474 22.42 -12.76 -19.05
C SER A 474 22.84 -11.38 -18.54
N GLU A 475 22.04 -10.35 -18.78
CA GLU A 475 22.27 -8.97 -18.35
C GLU A 475 21.87 -8.73 -16.88
N LEU A 476 20.82 -9.40 -16.40
CA LEU A 476 20.28 -9.21 -15.05
C LEU A 476 21.00 -10.04 -13.98
N LEU A 477 21.42 -11.26 -14.30
CA LEU A 477 22.02 -12.15 -13.31
C LEU A 477 23.30 -11.58 -12.62
N PRO A 478 24.21 -10.87 -13.32
CA PRO A 478 25.33 -10.22 -12.65
C PRO A 478 24.88 -9.15 -11.66
N LYS A 479 23.96 -8.26 -12.06
CA LYS A 479 23.42 -7.18 -11.22
C LYS A 479 22.78 -7.71 -9.93
N LEU A 480 22.07 -8.83 -10.02
CA LEU A 480 21.45 -9.47 -8.87
C LEU A 480 22.48 -10.10 -7.91
N LYS A 481 23.59 -10.63 -8.44
CA LYS A 481 24.64 -11.25 -7.62
C LYS A 481 25.53 -10.21 -6.93
N ASP A 482 25.86 -9.12 -7.62
CA ASP A 482 26.72 -8.07 -7.09
C ASP A 482 26.06 -7.35 -5.91
N ASN A 483 24.76 -7.05 -6.01
CA ASN A 483 24.01 -6.43 -4.91
C ASN A 483 23.88 -7.35 -3.67
N ARG A 484 23.93 -8.68 -3.85
CA ARG A 484 24.02 -9.61 -2.71
C ARG A 484 25.35 -9.51 -1.98
N LEU A 485 26.44 -9.20 -2.69
CA LEU A 485 27.77 -9.07 -2.10
C LEU A 485 27.90 -7.74 -1.37
N GLU A 486 27.36 -6.65 -1.92
CA GLU A 486 27.32 -5.34 -1.24
C GLU A 486 26.45 -5.38 0.03
N GLY A 487 25.27 -6.00 -0.03
CA GLY A 487 24.39 -6.16 1.13
C GLY A 487 24.94 -7.05 2.26
N LYS A 488 25.92 -7.93 1.97
CA LYS A 488 26.63 -8.73 2.99
C LYS A 488 27.82 -8.00 3.63
N VAL A 489 28.32 -6.93 3.02
CA VAL A 489 29.47 -6.16 3.52
C VAL A 489 29.02 -5.04 4.46
N ALA A 490 27.73 -4.69 4.44
CA ALA A 490 27.13 -3.64 5.30
C ALA A 490 26.50 -4.16 6.62
N SER A 491 26.65 -5.45 6.97
CA SER A 491 26.09 -6.04 8.20
C SER A 491 27.01 -5.92 9.41
#